data_AF-A0A947QQI1-F1
#
_entry.id   AF-A0A947QQI1-F1
#
_cell.length_a   1.000
_cell.length_b   1.000
_cell.length_c   1.000
_cell.angle_alpha   90.00
_cell.angle_beta   90.00
_cell.angle_gamma   90.00
#
_symmetry.space_group_name_H-M   'P 1'
#
loop_
_entity.id
_entity.type
_entity.pdbx_description
1 polymer ?
#
loop_
_entity_poly.entity_id
_entity_poly.type
_entity_poly.pdbx_seq_one_letter_code
_entity_poly.pdbx_strand_id
1 'polypeptide(L)'
;MLKKICRSRKEPKKTVKVGSTVMIRFSDEPIDTETPHLLVKQINTQNHSPQIEIDSPLGIALLGKRADKSTPIYYEDPHRGITGIYLLKVG
;
A
#
# COMPACT_ATOMS: atom_id res chain seq x y z
N MET A 1 13.77 8.77 -41.98
CA MET A 1 13.61 7.62 -41.06
C MET A 1 13.52 8.12 -39.62
N LEU A 2 12.31 8.14 -39.03
CA LEU A 2 12.09 8.58 -37.65
C LEU A 2 12.30 7.39 -36.70
N LYS A 3 13.34 7.43 -35.86
CA LYS A 3 13.58 6.43 -34.81
C LYS A 3 12.43 6.49 -33.80
N LYS A 4 11.60 5.44 -33.74
CA LYS A 4 10.63 5.24 -32.66
C LYS A 4 11.39 5.09 -31.35
N ILE A 5 11.37 6.13 -30.51
CA ILE A 5 11.86 6.03 -29.14
C ILE A 5 10.82 5.23 -28.38
N CYS A 6 10.98 3.90 -28.34
CA CYS A 6 10.28 3.07 -27.37
C CYS A 6 10.81 3.43 -25.98
N ARG A 7 10.26 4.48 -25.37
CA ARG A 7 10.42 4.71 -23.93
C ARG A 7 9.73 3.53 -23.24
N SER A 8 10.47 2.48 -22.94
CA SER A 8 10.07 1.47 -21.97
C SER A 8 9.69 2.23 -20.70
N ARG A 9 8.39 2.41 -20.46
CA ARG A 9 7.86 2.84 -19.16
C ARG A 9 8.27 1.73 -18.20
N LYS A 10 9.44 1.88 -17.59
CA LYS A 10 9.87 1.10 -16.45
C LYS A 10 8.92 1.53 -15.34
N GLU A 11 7.81 0.81 -15.17
CA GLU A 11 6.94 1.04 -14.03
C GLU A 11 7.83 1.01 -12.78
N PRO A 12 7.69 1.98 -11.86
CA PRO A 12 8.56 2.04 -10.71
C PRO A 12 8.36 0.73 -9.94
N LYS A 13 9.41 -0.08 -9.85
CA LYS A 13 9.41 -1.46 -9.32
C LYS A 13 8.90 -1.60 -7.87
N LYS A 14 8.49 -0.50 -7.22
CA LYS A 14 8.05 -0.43 -5.83
C LYS A 14 6.81 0.46 -5.65
N THR A 15 5.99 0.60 -6.69
CA THR A 15 4.71 1.32 -6.59
C THR A 15 3.65 0.35 -6.11
N VAL A 16 2.87 0.74 -5.11
CA VAL A 16 1.71 0.00 -4.62
C VAL A 16 0.66 -0.06 -5.71
N LYS A 17 0.22 -1.27 -6.07
CA LYS A 17 -0.85 -1.53 -7.03
C LYS A 17 -1.84 -2.53 -6.46
N VAL A 18 -2.96 -2.69 -7.15
CA VAL A 18 -3.89 -3.79 -6.88
C VAL A 18 -3.13 -5.12 -7.02
N GLY A 19 -3.27 -5.98 -6.02
CA GLY A 19 -2.56 -7.26 -5.90
C GLY A 19 -1.16 -7.15 -5.27
N SER A 20 -0.69 -5.94 -4.93
CA SER A 20 0.55 -5.78 -4.18
C SER A 20 0.34 -6.11 -2.70
N THR A 21 1.30 -6.81 -2.12
CA THR A 21 1.39 -6.95 -0.66
C THR A 21 2.21 -5.81 -0.10
N VAL A 22 1.68 -5.08 0.87
CA VAL A 22 2.37 -3.99 1.56
C VAL A 22 2.65 -4.36 3.01
N MET A 23 3.83 -3.98 3.50
CA MET A 23 4.13 -4.02 4.93
C MET A 23 3.72 -2.68 5.53
N ILE A 24 2.73 -2.72 6.42
CA ILE A 24 2.27 -1.54 7.15
C ILE A 24 2.65 -1.65 8.62
N ARG A 25 2.85 -0.50 9.24
CA ARG A 25 2.99 -0.37 10.69
C ARG A 25 2.17 0.81 11.15
N PHE A 26 1.32 0.62 12.15
CA PHE A 26 0.54 1.71 12.73
C PHE A 26 1.41 2.53 13.68
N SER A 27 1.17 3.84 13.75
CA SER A 27 1.96 4.76 14.57
C SER A 27 1.80 4.53 16.07
N ASP A 28 0.68 3.93 16.49
CA ASP A 28 0.39 3.58 17.88
C ASP A 28 0.95 2.22 18.31
N GLU A 29 1.47 1.41 17.37
CA GLU A 29 2.00 0.10 17.64
C GLU A 29 3.54 0.10 17.76
N PRO A 30 4.14 -0.82 18.54
CA PRO A 30 5.60 -0.90 18.71
C PRO A 30 6.31 -1.21 17.38
N ILE A 31 7.60 -0.84 17.30
CA ILE A 31 8.38 -0.86 16.04
C ILE A 31 8.41 -2.24 15.35
N ASP A 32 8.24 -3.31 16.12
CA ASP A 32 8.31 -4.71 15.67
C ASP A 32 7.00 -5.26 15.08
N THR A 33 5.95 -4.44 14.99
CA THR A 33 4.59 -4.85 14.53
C THR A 33 4.35 -4.56 13.05
N GLU A 34 5.31 -4.90 12.20
CA GLU A 34 5.10 -4.78 10.75
C GLU A 34 4.19 -5.91 10.24
N THR A 35 3.05 -5.55 9.68
CA THR A 35 2.04 -6.53 9.25
C THR A 35 1.83 -6.51 7.73
N PRO A 36 1.88 -7.69 7.06
CA PRO A 36 1.64 -7.78 5.62
C PRO A 36 0.15 -7.65 5.32
N HIS A 37 -0.19 -6.79 4.37
CA HIS A 37 -1.56 -6.59 3.88
C HIS A 37 -1.61 -6.63 2.36
N LEU A 38 -2.53 -7.40 1.80
CA LEU A 38 -2.75 -7.50 0.35
C LEU A 38 -3.75 -6.44 -0.11
N LEU A 39 -3.39 -5.59 -1.06
CA LEU A 39 -4.34 -4.68 -1.70
C LEU A 39 -5.22 -5.44 -2.69
N VAL A 40 -6.53 -5.42 -2.47
CA VAL A 40 -7.52 -6.14 -3.28
C VAL A 40 -8.63 -5.21 -3.76
N LYS A 41 -9.30 -5.58 -4.85
CA LYS A 41 -10.50 -4.85 -5.29
C LYS A 41 -11.68 -5.01 -4.35
N GLN A 42 -11.78 -6.19 -3.75
CA GLN A 42 -12.87 -6.58 -2.87
C GLN A 42 -12.32 -7.58 -1.86
N ILE A 43 -12.73 -7.44 -0.60
CA ILE A 43 -12.29 -8.36 0.46
C ILE A 43 -12.88 -9.74 0.20
N ASN A 44 -12.00 -10.75 0.21
CA ASN A 44 -12.38 -12.15 0.17
C ASN A 44 -12.36 -12.72 1.59
N THR A 45 -13.54 -12.93 2.17
CA THR A 45 -13.72 -13.44 3.54
C THR A 45 -13.23 -14.89 3.73
N GLN A 46 -13.01 -15.64 2.64
CA GLN A 46 -12.42 -16.98 2.71
C GLN A 46 -10.88 -16.95 2.77
N ASN A 47 -10.26 -15.80 2.50
CA ASN A 47 -8.82 -15.65 2.61
C ASN A 47 -8.46 -15.20 4.04
N HIS A 48 -7.62 -15.97 4.71
CA HIS A 48 -7.17 -15.66 6.07
C HIS A 48 -6.04 -14.61 6.13
N SER A 49 -5.49 -14.21 4.98
CA SER A 49 -4.47 -13.16 4.94
C SER A 49 -5.10 -11.79 5.17
N PRO A 50 -4.43 -10.84 5.87
CA PRO A 50 -4.92 -9.47 5.98
C PRO A 50 -5.06 -8.81 4.61
N GLN A 51 -6.21 -8.19 4.35
CA GLN A 51 -6.53 -7.54 3.08
C GLN A 51 -6.96 -6.10 3.30
N ILE A 52 -6.60 -5.24 2.35
CA ILE A 52 -7.06 -3.86 2.29
C ILE A 52 -7.78 -3.67 0.97
N GLU A 53 -9.03 -3.27 1.04
CA GLU A 53 -9.80 -2.90 -0.15
C GLU A 53 -9.26 -1.61 -0.74
N ILE A 54 -9.03 -1.56 -2.05
CA ILE A 54 -8.44 -0.40 -2.72
C ILE A 54 -9.35 0.83 -2.67
N ASP A 55 -10.66 0.63 -2.52
CA ASP A 55 -11.67 1.68 -2.44
C ASP A 55 -11.90 2.15 -0.99
N SER A 56 -11.29 1.48 -0.01
CA SER A 56 -11.25 1.96 1.38
C SER A 56 -10.38 3.22 1.49
N PRO A 57 -10.61 4.11 2.48
CA PRO A 57 -9.77 5.29 2.69
C PRO A 57 -8.27 4.96 2.77
N LEU A 58 -7.93 3.85 3.43
CA LEU A 58 -6.57 3.35 3.52
C LEU A 58 -6.04 2.84 2.17
N GLY A 59 -6.84 2.05 1.44
CA GLY A 59 -6.48 1.57 0.11
C GLY A 59 -6.20 2.69 -0.88
N ILE A 60 -7.04 3.73 -0.88
CA ILE A 60 -6.88 4.93 -1.71
C ILE A 60 -5.57 5.65 -1.34
N ALA A 61 -5.30 5.79 -0.04
CA ALA A 61 -4.10 6.48 0.45
C ALA A 61 -2.80 5.72 0.11
N LEU A 62 -2.87 4.38 0.02
CA LEU A 62 -1.76 3.50 -0.35
C LEU A 62 -1.55 3.40 -1.87
N LEU A 63 -2.63 3.42 -2.66
CA LEU A 63 -2.56 3.18 -4.10
C LEU A 63 -1.64 4.21 -4.79
N GLY A 64 -0.71 3.74 -5.62
CA GLY A 64 0.23 4.60 -6.32
C GLY A 64 1.37 5.17 -5.45
N LYS A 65 1.37 4.91 -4.13
CA LYS A 65 2.51 5.26 -3.27
C LYS A 65 3.71 4.39 -3.61
N ARG A 66 4.89 4.92 -3.35
CA ARG A 66 6.15 4.19 -3.49
C ARG A 66 6.60 3.71 -2.11
N ALA A 67 7.10 2.49 -2.05
CA ALA A 67 7.71 1.93 -0.83
C ALA A 67 9.23 1.90 -0.95
N ASP A 68 9.80 3.04 -1.31
CA ASP A 68 11.23 3.29 -1.40
C ASP A 68 11.83 3.67 -0.04
N LYS A 69 11.04 4.26 0.88
CA LYS A 69 11.34 4.48 2.31
C LYS A 69 10.04 4.46 3.11
N SER A 70 10.11 4.21 4.43
CA SER A 70 8.98 4.26 5.38
C SER A 70 8.14 5.51 5.16
N THR A 71 7.08 5.39 4.36
CA THR A 71 6.28 6.53 3.92
C THR A 71 5.15 6.69 4.90
N PRO A 72 5.08 7.79 5.66
CA PRO A 72 3.94 8.05 6.53
C PRO A 72 2.72 8.36 5.67
N ILE A 73 1.63 7.69 5.98
CA ILE A 73 0.32 7.82 5.37
C ILE A 73 -0.63 8.07 6.53
N TYR A 74 -1.22 9.26 6.56
CA TYR A 74 -2.22 9.59 7.56
C TYR A 74 -3.58 9.29 6.95
N TYR A 75 -4.37 8.49 7.65
CA TYR A 75 -5.77 8.27 7.30
C TYR A 75 -6.63 8.46 8.54
N GLU A 76 -7.87 8.85 8.32
CA GLU A 76 -8.83 8.99 9.41
C GLU A 76 -9.57 7.66 9.57
N ASP A 77 -9.33 7.02 10.71
CA ASP A 77 -10.03 5.81 11.10
C ASP A 77 -11.29 6.21 11.91
N PRO A 78 -12.49 5.75 11.54
CA PRO A 78 -13.71 6.12 12.26
C PRO A 78 -13.75 5.61 13.71
N HIS A 79 -12.93 4.63 14.08
CA HIS A 79 -12.85 4.08 15.44
C HIS A 79 -11.70 4.67 16.27
N ARG A 80 -10.61 5.09 15.62
CA ARG A 80 -9.39 5.57 16.29
C ARG A 80 -9.08 7.05 16.09
N GLY A 81 -9.78 7.72 15.17
CA GLY A 81 -9.44 9.07 14.71
C GLY A 81 -8.27 9.05 13.72
N ILE A 82 -7.56 10.17 13.59
CA ILE A 82 -6.41 10.28 12.67
C ILE A 82 -5.31 9.31 13.11
N THR A 83 -5.07 8.28 12.31
CA THR A 83 -4.05 7.25 12.57
C THR A 83 -2.97 7.33 11.50
N GLY A 84 -1.71 7.34 11.93
CA GLY A 84 -0.56 7.29 11.03
C GLY A 84 -0.21 5.84 10.69
N ILE A 85 0.00 5.55 9.41
CA ILE A 85 0.54 4.28 8.94
C ILE A 85 1.85 4.52 8.23
N TYR A 86 2.85 3.69 8.51
CA TYR A 86 4.09 3.68 7.76
C TYR A 86 4.03 2.57 6.72
N LEU A 87 4.07 2.94 5.44
CA LEU A 87 4.29 2.02 4.34
C LEU A 87 5.79 1.73 4.22
N LEU A 88 6.20 0.51 4.57
CA LEU A 88 7.61 0.15 4.71
C LEU A 88 8.16 -0.52 3.46
N LYS A 89 7.37 -1.43 2.87
CA LYS A 89 7.80 -2.26 1.74
C LYS A 89 6.60 -2.67 0.88
N VAL A 90 6.84 -2.83 -0.42
CA VAL A 90 5.94 -3.49 -1.37
C VAL A 90 6.61 -4.80 -1.81
N GLY A 91 5.90 -5.91 -1.61
CA GLY A 91 6.26 -7.26 -2.06
C GLY A 91 5.81 -7.55 -3.47
#